data_AF-A0A2U3AKW2-F1
#
_entry.id   AF-A0A2U3AKW2-F1
#
_cell.length_a   1.000
_cell.length_b   1.000
_cell.length_c   1.000
_cell.angle_alpha   90.00
_cell.angle_beta   90.00
_cell.angle_gamma   90.00
#
_symmetry.space_group_name_H-M   'P 1'
#
loop_
_entity.id
_entity.type
_entity.pdbx_description
1 polymer ?
#
loop_
_entity_poly.entity_id
_entity_poly.type
_entity_poly.pdbx_seq_one_letter_code
_entity_poly.pdbx_strand_id
1 'polypeptide(L)'
;MENLQQVTRDLTTLLSEFAQQTPLKKGQLFIVGCSTSEVKGKKIGTAGGLEIAEALYKPLSVFAKEYDLALAFQGCEHINRALTMERATAARYDLEEVAVIPVVTAGGSMSTYAYNQLDDPIVVEEAQGHAGVDIGQTLIGMHLKKVAVPVRTSIKQIGEAIVTVASTRPKRIGGERAVYTID
;
A
#
# COMPACT_ATOMS: atom_id res chain seq x y z
N MET A 1 4.79 -7.15 25.03
CA MET A 1 4.48 -7.92 23.81
C MET A 1 3.56 -7.06 22.99
N GLU A 2 3.98 -6.65 21.80
CA GLU A 2 3.03 -6.11 20.83
C GLU A 2 2.12 -7.24 20.38
N ASN A 3 0.82 -7.01 20.45
CA ASN A 3 -0.18 -7.91 19.93
C ASN A 3 -0.72 -7.34 18.61
N LEU A 4 -1.43 -8.16 17.82
CA LEU A 4 -2.01 -7.75 16.54
C LEU A 4 -2.91 -6.51 16.64
N GLN A 5 -3.47 -6.22 17.82
CA GLN A 5 -4.25 -4.99 18.04
C GLN A 5 -3.39 -3.74 17.96
N GLN A 6 -2.13 -3.79 18.43
CA GLN A 6 -1.20 -2.67 18.30
C GLN A 6 -0.88 -2.40 16.83
N VAL A 7 -0.59 -3.46 16.05
CA VAL A 7 -0.37 -3.37 14.59
C VAL A 7 -1.54 -2.66 13.89
N THR A 8 -2.78 -3.06 14.20
CA THR A 8 -3.97 -2.40 13.64
C THR A 8 -4.08 -0.94 14.07
N ARG A 9 -3.84 -0.61 15.35
CA ARG A 9 -3.92 0.76 15.87
C ARG A 9 -2.88 1.69 15.24
N ASP A 10 -1.65 1.22 15.12
CA ASP A 10 -0.55 2.01 14.56
C ASP A 10 -0.80 2.28 13.08
N LEU A 11 -1.21 1.28 12.31
CA LEU A 11 -1.56 1.48 10.91
C LEU A 11 -2.75 2.43 10.75
N THR A 12 -3.78 2.32 11.60
CA THR A 12 -4.93 3.24 11.59
C THR A 12 -4.49 4.68 11.84
N THR A 13 -3.62 4.89 12.84
CA THR A 13 -3.10 6.21 13.20
C THR A 13 -2.26 6.79 12.06
N LEU A 14 -1.37 5.99 11.48
CA LEU A 14 -0.54 6.36 10.34
C LEU A 14 -1.39 6.77 9.12
N LEU A 15 -2.42 6.01 8.77
CA LEU A 15 -3.30 6.30 7.64
C LEU A 15 -4.12 7.58 7.87
N SER A 16 -4.60 7.79 9.11
CA SER A 16 -5.33 9.01 9.48
C SER A 16 -4.45 10.26 9.36
N GLU A 17 -3.24 10.23 9.92
CA GLU A 17 -2.29 11.34 9.82
C GLU A 17 -1.83 11.58 8.37
N PHE A 18 -1.71 10.52 7.58
CA PHE A 18 -1.39 10.60 6.16
C PHE A 18 -2.48 11.33 5.36
N ALA A 19 -3.76 11.01 5.59
CA ALA A 19 -4.89 11.66 4.94
C ALA A 19 -5.03 13.15 5.32
N GLN A 20 -4.73 13.52 6.57
CA GLN A 20 -4.76 14.92 7.00
C GLN A 20 -3.74 15.80 6.23
N GLN A 21 -2.65 15.19 5.76
CA GLN A 21 -1.58 15.89 5.06
C GLN A 21 -1.65 15.75 3.53
N THR A 22 -2.53 14.88 3.01
CA THR A 22 -2.58 14.53 1.60
C THR A 22 -3.98 14.75 1.04
N PRO A 23 -4.16 15.59 0.00
CA PRO A 23 -5.47 15.76 -0.64
C PRO A 23 -5.79 14.56 -1.54
N LEU A 24 -6.27 13.48 -0.92
CA LEU A 24 -6.72 12.27 -1.59
C LEU A 24 -7.97 12.55 -2.43
N LYS A 25 -8.06 11.92 -3.59
CA LYS A 25 -9.20 12.06 -4.50
C LYS A 25 -9.85 10.71 -4.74
N LYS A 26 -11.17 10.74 -4.88
CA LYS A 26 -11.99 9.59 -5.24
C LYS A 26 -11.46 8.90 -6.49
N GLY A 27 -11.50 7.57 -6.48
CA GLY A 27 -11.00 6.73 -7.56
C GLY A 27 -9.48 6.76 -7.73
N GLN A 28 -8.70 7.21 -6.76
CA GLN A 28 -7.24 7.08 -6.81
C GLN A 28 -6.78 5.68 -6.38
N LEU A 29 -5.74 5.19 -7.05
CA LEU A 29 -5.03 3.96 -6.69
C LEU A 29 -4.02 4.19 -5.57
N PHE A 30 -4.10 3.39 -4.51
CA PHE A 30 -3.21 3.38 -3.34
C PHE A 30 -2.44 2.05 -3.27
N ILE A 31 -1.11 2.13 -3.31
CA ILE A 31 -0.22 0.96 -3.35
C ILE A 31 0.12 0.51 -1.92
N VAL A 32 0.05 -0.80 -1.67
CA VAL A 32 0.41 -1.43 -0.40
C VAL A 32 1.55 -2.41 -0.65
N GLY A 33 2.74 -2.07 -0.16
CA GLY A 33 3.87 -2.98 -0.03
C GLY A 33 4.00 -3.43 1.43
N CYS A 34 4.15 -4.72 1.68
CA CYS A 34 4.22 -5.23 3.05
C CYS A 34 5.05 -6.52 3.16
N SER A 35 5.97 -6.55 4.11
CA SER A 35 6.64 -7.76 4.58
C SER A 35 6.12 -8.17 5.96
N THR A 36 5.30 -9.23 6.02
CA THR A 36 4.74 -9.71 7.30
C THR A 36 5.81 -10.32 8.22
N SER A 37 6.94 -10.78 7.69
CA SER A 37 8.07 -11.25 8.49
C SER A 37 8.80 -10.10 9.19
N GLU A 38 8.96 -8.95 8.51
CA GLU A 38 9.52 -7.75 9.11
C GLU A 38 8.58 -7.18 10.19
N VAL A 39 7.26 -7.19 9.94
CA VAL A 39 6.27 -6.76 10.96
C VAL A 39 6.37 -7.65 12.19
N LYS A 40 6.38 -8.97 12.01
CA LYS A 40 6.49 -9.95 13.10
C LYS A 40 7.74 -9.72 13.96
N GLY A 41 8.88 -9.53 13.30
CA GLY A 41 10.20 -9.49 13.92
C GLY A 41 10.38 -10.58 14.98
N LYS A 42 10.91 -10.21 16.15
CA LYS A 42 11.06 -11.12 17.31
C LYS A 42 9.97 -10.96 18.37
N LYS A 43 9.06 -9.99 18.25
CA LYS A 43 8.22 -9.52 19.38
C LYS A 43 6.72 -9.83 19.27
N ILE A 44 6.19 -10.18 18.09
CA ILE A 44 4.75 -10.46 17.87
C ILE A 44 4.38 -11.93 18.16
N GLY A 45 5.08 -12.56 19.12
CA GLY A 45 4.76 -13.91 19.60
C GLY A 45 4.71 -14.99 18.49
N THR A 46 3.72 -15.89 18.57
CA THR A 46 3.55 -17.01 17.64
C THR A 46 2.77 -16.67 16.38
N ALA A 47 2.36 -15.40 16.20
CA ALA A 47 1.43 -15.03 15.14
C ALA A 47 1.95 -15.42 13.75
N GLY A 48 1.05 -15.95 12.92
CA GLY A 48 1.34 -16.34 11.55
C GLY A 48 1.39 -15.15 10.60
N GLY A 49 2.01 -15.32 9.43
CA GLY A 49 2.06 -14.26 8.40
C GLY A 49 0.67 -13.81 7.94
N LEU A 50 -0.30 -14.74 7.84
CA LEU A 50 -1.68 -14.43 7.46
C LEU A 50 -2.45 -13.68 8.56
N GLU A 51 -2.20 -13.96 9.84
CA GLU A 51 -2.84 -13.23 10.94
C GLU A 51 -2.36 -11.76 10.99
N ILE A 52 -1.07 -11.55 10.69
CA ILE A 52 -0.51 -10.20 10.53
C ILE A 52 -1.11 -9.53 9.29
N ALA A 53 -1.19 -10.23 8.16
CA ALA A 53 -1.82 -9.70 6.94
C ALA A 53 -3.29 -9.29 7.19
N GLU A 54 -4.06 -10.08 7.93
CA GLU A 54 -5.42 -9.74 8.35
C GLU A 54 -5.46 -8.45 9.20
N ALA A 55 -4.59 -8.36 10.20
CA ALA A 55 -4.51 -7.20 11.09
C ALA A 55 -4.16 -5.90 10.35
N LEU A 56 -3.44 -6.00 9.23
CA LEU A 56 -3.09 -4.89 8.35
C LEU A 56 -4.19 -4.60 7.31
N TYR A 57 -4.82 -5.63 6.74
CA TYR A 57 -5.84 -5.50 5.69
C TYR A 57 -7.05 -4.72 6.18
N LYS A 58 -7.53 -5.00 7.40
CA LYS A 58 -8.72 -4.36 7.97
C LYS A 58 -8.64 -2.83 7.97
N PRO A 59 -7.62 -2.18 8.59
CA PRO A 59 -7.52 -0.73 8.57
C PRO A 59 -7.27 -0.16 7.16
N LEU A 60 -6.56 -0.87 6.28
CA LEU A 60 -6.39 -0.47 4.88
C LEU A 60 -7.72 -0.43 4.12
N SER A 61 -8.55 -1.46 4.29
CA SER A 61 -9.87 -1.56 3.66
C SER A 61 -10.81 -0.47 4.16
N VAL A 62 -10.83 -0.20 5.47
CA VAL A 62 -11.61 0.91 6.06
C VAL A 62 -11.17 2.25 5.50
N PHE A 63 -9.87 2.51 5.48
CA PHE A 63 -9.28 3.72 4.91
C PHE A 63 -9.64 3.89 3.43
N ALA A 64 -9.50 2.85 2.63
CA ALA A 64 -9.83 2.90 1.21
C ALA A 64 -11.32 3.22 0.99
N LYS A 65 -12.21 2.63 1.79
CA LYS A 65 -13.65 2.92 1.73
C LYS A 65 -13.98 4.35 2.13
N GLU A 66 -13.35 4.87 3.18
CA GLU A 66 -13.57 6.24 3.67
C GLU A 66 -13.22 7.30 2.60
N TYR A 67 -12.09 7.11 1.91
CA TYR A 67 -11.57 8.05 0.91
C TYR A 67 -11.91 7.69 -0.54
N ASP A 68 -12.69 6.63 -0.76
CA ASP A 68 -13.06 6.09 -2.08
C ASP A 68 -11.82 5.80 -2.96
N LEU A 69 -10.88 5.04 -2.41
CA LEU A 69 -9.63 4.63 -3.05
C LEU A 69 -9.72 3.17 -3.53
N ALA A 70 -8.97 2.87 -4.58
CA ALA A 70 -8.69 1.49 -4.96
C ALA A 70 -7.36 1.04 -4.34
N LEU A 71 -7.33 -0.17 -3.77
CA LEU A 71 -6.11 -0.76 -3.21
C LEU A 71 -5.42 -1.66 -4.23
N ALA A 72 -4.09 -1.63 -4.26
CA ALA A 72 -3.25 -2.57 -4.99
C ALA A 72 -2.18 -3.14 -4.05
N PHE A 73 -2.13 -4.45 -3.92
CA PHE A 73 -1.24 -5.14 -2.99
C PHE A 73 -0.06 -5.75 -3.74
N GLN A 74 1.15 -5.27 -3.45
CA GLN A 74 2.37 -5.73 -4.09
C GLN A 74 2.74 -7.13 -3.62
N GLY A 75 2.94 -8.04 -4.57
CA GLY A 75 3.60 -9.31 -4.31
C GLY A 75 5.08 -9.17 -3.98
N CYS A 76 5.69 -10.22 -3.43
CA CYS A 76 7.14 -10.27 -3.31
C CYS A 76 7.83 -10.44 -4.68
N GLU A 77 9.16 -10.38 -4.68
CA GLU A 77 10.01 -10.51 -5.86
C GLU A 77 9.85 -11.84 -6.61
N HIS A 78 9.36 -12.90 -5.95
CA HIS A 78 9.11 -14.20 -6.60
C HIS A 78 7.99 -14.14 -7.65
N ILE A 79 7.09 -13.16 -7.57
CA ILE A 79 6.09 -12.87 -8.59
C ILE A 79 6.35 -11.52 -9.27
N ASN A 80 7.62 -11.09 -9.31
CA ASN A 80 8.08 -9.87 -9.96
C ASN A 80 7.40 -8.59 -9.45
N ARG A 81 6.95 -8.57 -8.18
CA ARG A 81 6.22 -7.44 -7.58
C ARG A 81 4.89 -7.11 -8.28
N ALA A 82 4.32 -8.08 -8.99
CA ALA A 82 2.99 -7.97 -9.57
C ALA A 82 1.94 -7.61 -8.49
N LEU A 83 0.89 -6.90 -8.90
CA LEU A 83 -0.06 -6.27 -7.99
C LEU A 83 -1.40 -7.00 -7.98
N THR A 84 -1.83 -7.43 -6.79
CA THR A 84 -3.18 -7.97 -6.56
C THR A 84 -4.17 -6.83 -6.35
N MET A 85 -5.29 -6.83 -7.09
CA MET A 85 -6.35 -5.80 -6.97
C MET A 85 -7.70 -6.33 -7.48
N GLU A 86 -8.74 -5.52 -7.44
CA GLU A 86 -10.03 -5.81 -8.09
C GLU A 86 -9.91 -5.73 -9.62
N ARG A 87 -10.54 -6.66 -10.35
CA ARG A 87 -10.60 -6.63 -11.82
C ARG A 87 -11.16 -5.33 -12.37
N ALA A 88 -12.17 -4.77 -11.71
CA ALA A 88 -12.74 -3.47 -12.07
C ALA A 88 -11.72 -2.31 -11.95
N THR A 89 -10.77 -2.40 -11.00
CA THR A 89 -9.69 -1.42 -10.88
C THR A 89 -8.71 -1.56 -12.03
N ALA A 90 -8.29 -2.79 -12.37
CA ALA A 90 -7.41 -3.05 -13.50
C ALA A 90 -7.99 -2.52 -14.81
N ALA A 91 -9.27 -2.80 -15.09
CA ALA A 91 -9.97 -2.29 -16.26
C ALA A 91 -10.05 -0.75 -16.30
N ARG A 92 -10.31 -0.09 -15.16
CA ARG A 92 -10.36 1.38 -15.08
C ARG A 92 -9.02 2.04 -15.43
N TYR A 93 -7.92 1.38 -15.10
CA TYR A 93 -6.57 1.89 -15.32
C TYR A 93 -5.89 1.33 -16.57
N ASP A 94 -6.57 0.49 -17.35
CA ASP A 94 -6.04 -0.16 -18.55
C ASP A 94 -4.73 -0.94 -18.24
N LEU A 95 -4.78 -1.78 -17.20
CA LEU A 95 -3.62 -2.55 -16.72
C LEU A 95 -3.61 -3.97 -17.29
N GLU A 96 -2.42 -4.46 -17.60
CA GLU A 96 -2.19 -5.80 -18.16
C GLU A 96 -2.33 -6.89 -17.09
N GLU A 97 -3.23 -7.84 -17.31
CA GLU A 97 -3.40 -9.04 -16.47
C GLU A 97 -2.23 -10.01 -16.63
N VAL A 98 -1.76 -10.58 -15.52
CA VAL A 98 -0.77 -11.65 -15.54
C VAL A 98 -1.30 -12.90 -14.83
N ALA A 99 -0.97 -14.07 -15.38
CA ALA A 99 -1.49 -15.35 -14.90
C ALA A 99 -0.71 -15.86 -13.68
N VAL A 100 -1.10 -15.43 -12.48
CA VAL A 100 -0.57 -15.95 -11.21
C VAL A 100 -1.61 -15.86 -10.10
N ILE A 101 -1.61 -16.85 -9.20
CA ILE A 101 -2.34 -16.80 -7.94
C ILE A 101 -1.28 -16.68 -6.82
N PRO A 102 -1.26 -15.60 -6.04
CA PRO A 102 -0.25 -15.41 -5.01
C PRO A 102 -0.48 -16.39 -3.86
N VAL A 103 0.57 -17.11 -3.48
CA VAL A 103 0.58 -18.00 -2.30
C VAL A 103 1.59 -17.48 -1.28
N VAL A 104 1.45 -17.89 -0.01
CA VAL A 104 2.29 -17.38 1.08
C VAL A 104 3.78 -17.57 0.78
N THR A 105 4.15 -18.68 0.12
CA THR A 105 5.53 -19.01 -0.27
C THR A 105 6.02 -18.31 -1.55
N ALA A 106 5.12 -17.77 -2.38
CA ALA A 106 5.42 -17.11 -3.64
C ALA A 106 4.35 -16.04 -3.93
N GLY A 107 4.64 -14.80 -3.52
CA GLY A 107 3.70 -13.67 -3.48
C GLY A 107 3.63 -13.02 -2.10
N GLY A 108 3.77 -13.82 -1.04
CA GLY A 108 3.82 -13.36 0.34
C GLY A 108 2.43 -13.19 0.98
N SER A 109 2.40 -13.23 2.31
CA SER A 109 1.14 -13.32 3.08
C SER A 109 0.15 -12.18 2.78
N MET A 110 0.62 -10.96 2.54
CA MET A 110 -0.25 -9.80 2.31
C MET A 110 -1.01 -9.91 0.98
N SER A 111 -0.29 -10.20 -0.11
CA SER A 111 -0.89 -10.38 -1.44
C SER A 111 -1.82 -11.60 -1.47
N THR A 112 -1.40 -12.72 -0.87
CA THR A 112 -2.27 -13.90 -0.72
C THR A 112 -3.52 -13.61 0.09
N TYR A 113 -3.41 -12.92 1.22
CA TYR A 113 -4.56 -12.56 2.03
C TYR A 113 -5.51 -11.67 1.23
N ALA A 114 -5.00 -10.60 0.61
CA ALA A 114 -5.79 -9.70 -0.22
C ALA A 114 -6.52 -10.44 -1.35
N TYR A 115 -5.83 -11.33 -2.09
CA TYR A 115 -6.44 -12.12 -3.17
C TYR A 115 -7.67 -12.91 -2.69
N ASN A 116 -7.64 -13.42 -1.46
CA ASN A 116 -8.75 -14.19 -0.89
C ASN A 116 -9.86 -13.31 -0.27
N GLN A 117 -9.66 -12.00 -0.13
CA GLN A 117 -10.66 -11.07 0.43
C GLN A 117 -11.37 -10.21 -0.62
N LEU A 118 -10.74 -10.00 -1.77
CA LEU A 118 -11.30 -9.22 -2.88
C LEU A 118 -12.47 -9.96 -3.55
N ASP A 119 -13.39 -9.20 -4.16
CA ASP A 119 -14.62 -9.75 -4.75
C ASP A 119 -14.33 -10.47 -6.09
N ASP A 120 -13.58 -9.82 -6.99
CA ASP A 120 -13.11 -10.39 -8.26
C ASP A 120 -11.59 -10.12 -8.40
N PRO A 121 -10.76 -10.90 -7.69
CA PRO A 121 -9.33 -10.67 -7.64
C PRO A 121 -8.66 -10.91 -9.00
N ILE A 122 -7.71 -10.04 -9.33
CA ILE A 122 -6.81 -10.15 -10.47
C ILE A 122 -5.38 -9.82 -10.02
N VAL A 123 -4.39 -10.32 -10.76
CA VAL A 123 -3.00 -9.86 -10.64
C VAL A 123 -2.59 -9.16 -11.93
N VAL A 124 -1.97 -7.99 -11.81
CA VAL A 124 -1.46 -7.21 -12.95
C VAL A 124 0.05 -7.06 -12.90
N GLU A 125 0.69 -6.91 -14.06
CA GLU A 125 2.15 -6.78 -14.16
C GLU A 125 2.68 -5.61 -13.33
N GLU A 126 2.13 -4.42 -13.55
CA GLU A 126 2.50 -3.19 -12.85
C GLU A 126 1.36 -2.18 -12.84
N ALA A 127 1.48 -1.15 -12.00
CA ALA A 127 0.55 -0.03 -11.95
C ALA A 127 1.25 1.23 -11.45
N GLN A 128 0.68 2.40 -11.76
CA GLN A 128 1.14 3.69 -11.22
C GLN A 128 0.09 4.31 -10.30
N GLY A 129 0.28 4.13 -9.01
CA GLY A 129 -0.53 4.68 -7.92
C GLY A 129 -0.25 6.14 -7.60
N HIS A 130 -1.20 6.74 -6.88
CA HIS A 130 -1.20 8.15 -6.49
C HIS A 130 -0.62 8.37 -5.09
N ALA A 131 -0.60 7.31 -4.30
CA ALA A 131 -0.10 7.25 -2.95
C ALA A 131 0.21 5.78 -2.61
N GLY A 132 0.89 5.57 -1.49
CA GLY A 132 1.06 4.22 -0.97
C GLY A 132 1.76 4.17 0.37
N VAL A 133 1.75 2.96 0.93
CA VAL A 133 2.45 2.60 2.16
C VAL A 133 3.38 1.43 1.89
N ASP A 134 4.61 1.54 2.37
CA ASP A 134 5.62 0.49 2.37
C ASP A 134 5.93 0.09 3.82
N ILE A 135 5.52 -1.12 4.20
CA ILE A 135 5.68 -1.68 5.53
C ILE A 135 6.76 -2.76 5.47
N GLY A 136 7.94 -2.45 6.00
CA GLY A 136 9.09 -3.39 6.00
C GLY A 136 9.98 -3.25 4.77
N GLN A 137 10.07 -2.04 4.20
CA GLN A 137 11.04 -1.68 3.17
C GLN A 137 11.00 -2.58 1.93
N THR A 138 9.80 -2.96 1.52
CA THR A 138 9.54 -3.75 0.32
C THR A 138 9.77 -2.97 -0.97
N LEU A 139 9.91 -1.64 -0.92
CA LEU A 139 10.13 -0.74 -2.04
C LEU A 139 8.93 -0.70 -3.00
N ILE A 140 8.06 0.31 -2.84
CA ILE A 140 6.90 0.54 -3.73
C ILE A 140 7.13 1.64 -4.77
N GLY A 141 8.34 2.21 -4.83
CA GLY A 141 8.61 3.42 -5.62
C GLY A 141 8.43 3.24 -7.13
N MET A 142 8.61 2.02 -7.64
CA MET A 142 8.32 1.68 -9.05
C MET A 142 6.83 1.81 -9.38
N HIS A 143 5.96 1.68 -8.39
CA HIS A 143 4.51 1.75 -8.55
C HIS A 143 3.91 3.12 -8.24
N LEU A 144 4.73 4.16 -8.01
CA LEU A 144 4.22 5.51 -7.73
C LEU A 144 4.36 6.42 -8.95
N LYS A 145 3.30 7.19 -9.24
CA LYS A 145 3.35 8.27 -10.24
C LYS A 145 4.46 9.26 -9.89
N LYS A 146 5.09 9.81 -10.93
CA LYS A 146 6.03 10.94 -10.77
C LYS A 146 5.23 12.21 -10.50
N VAL A 147 5.50 13.01 -9.48
CA VAL A 147 6.65 12.96 -8.54
C VAL A 147 6.20 12.41 -7.20
N ALA A 148 6.85 11.33 -6.72
CA ALA A 148 6.62 10.79 -5.38
C ALA A 148 7.16 11.74 -4.30
N VAL A 149 6.40 11.92 -3.23
CA VAL A 149 6.71 12.80 -2.10
C VAL A 149 6.47 12.02 -0.81
N PRO A 150 7.53 11.73 -0.03
CA PRO A 150 7.36 11.09 1.28
C PRO A 150 6.55 11.99 2.22
N VAL A 151 5.60 11.39 2.93
CA VAL A 151 4.81 12.06 3.97
C VAL A 151 5.31 11.61 5.34
N ARG A 152 5.35 12.51 6.33
CA ARG A 152 5.86 12.21 7.67
C ARG A 152 4.70 12.07 8.65
N THR A 153 4.60 10.88 9.23
CA THR A 153 3.64 10.54 10.30
C THR A 153 4.40 10.38 11.62
N SER A 154 3.69 10.41 12.76
CA SER A 154 4.23 10.09 14.08
C SER A 154 4.69 8.63 14.16
N ILE A 155 3.95 7.73 13.50
CA ILE A 155 4.26 6.31 13.39
C ILE A 155 5.46 6.08 12.47
N LYS A 156 6.53 5.48 13.01
CA LYS A 156 7.77 5.14 12.28
C LYS A 156 7.93 3.65 12.01
N GLN A 157 7.23 2.82 12.77
CA GLN A 157 7.24 1.37 12.65
C GLN A 157 5.84 0.82 12.87
N ILE A 158 5.56 -0.33 12.27
CA ILE A 158 4.36 -1.15 12.55
C ILE A 158 4.88 -2.54 12.91
N GLY A 159 4.68 -2.96 14.17
CA GLY A 159 5.51 -4.04 14.70
C GLY A 159 6.98 -3.61 14.69
N GLU A 160 7.86 -4.49 14.22
CA GLU A 160 9.29 -4.14 14.03
C GLU A 160 9.57 -3.57 12.63
N ALA A 161 8.59 -3.54 11.72
CA ALA A 161 8.80 -3.09 10.35
C ALA A 161 8.87 -1.57 10.27
N ILE A 162 9.95 -1.04 9.69
CA ILE A 162 10.02 0.37 9.30
C ILE A 162 8.92 0.66 8.28
N VAL A 163 8.16 1.73 8.50
CA VAL A 163 7.09 2.14 7.60
C VAL A 163 7.40 3.46 6.91
N THR A 164 7.10 3.53 5.61
CA THR A 164 7.16 4.76 4.83
C THR A 164 5.84 4.95 4.09
N VAL A 165 5.29 6.16 4.15
CA VAL A 165 4.16 6.57 3.30
C VAL A 165 4.59 7.66 2.33
N ALA A 166 4.00 7.63 1.14
CA ALA A 166 4.21 8.65 0.14
C ALA A 166 2.91 8.99 -0.58
N SER A 167 2.80 10.25 -0.97
CA SER A 167 1.83 10.71 -1.97
C SER A 167 2.56 11.06 -3.26
N THR A 168 1.81 11.47 -4.27
CA THR A 168 2.37 11.96 -5.53
C THR A 168 1.82 13.34 -5.86
N ARG A 169 2.61 14.14 -6.58
CA ARG A 169 2.19 15.45 -7.06
C ARG A 169 2.54 15.65 -8.53
N PRO A 170 1.84 16.56 -9.23
CA PRO A 170 2.26 17.00 -10.56
C PRO A 170 3.70 17.53 -10.56
N LYS A 171 4.37 17.31 -11.70
CA LYS A 171 5.66 17.95 -11.98
C LYS A 171 5.45 19.46 -12.00
N ARG A 172 6.30 20.19 -11.27
CA ARG A 172 6.44 21.64 -11.42
C ARG A 172 7.33 21.88 -12.64
N ILE A 173 6.80 22.57 -13.62
CA ILE A 173 7.46 22.86 -14.91
C ILE A 173 7.39 24.36 -15.18
N GLY A 174 8.28 24.86 -16.03
CA GLY A 174 8.36 26.27 -16.41
C GLY A 174 9.74 26.86 -16.17
N GLY A 175 10.06 27.93 -16.89
CA GLY A 175 11.32 28.68 -16.73
C GLY A 175 11.31 29.63 -15.53
N GLU A 176 12.29 30.52 -15.45
CA GLU A 176 12.54 31.40 -14.28
C GLU A 176 11.35 32.30 -13.88
N ARG A 177 10.43 32.58 -14.80
CA ARG A 177 9.26 33.44 -14.58
C ARG A 177 7.98 32.68 -14.19
N ALA A 178 8.04 31.35 -14.07
CA ALA A 178 6.87 30.54 -13.73
C ALA A 178 6.48 30.72 -12.26
N VAL A 179 5.18 30.87 -12.02
CA VAL A 179 4.56 30.93 -10.69
C VAL A 179 3.62 29.75 -10.49
N TYR A 180 3.42 29.32 -9.24
CA TYR A 180 2.63 28.13 -8.90
C TYR A 180 1.43 28.42 -8.00
N THR A 181 1.20 29.70 -7.73
CA THR A 181 0.06 30.28 -7.02
C THR A 181 -0.30 31.58 -7.72
N ILE A 182 -1.58 31.92 -7.72
CA ILE A 182 -2.07 33.26 -8.07
C ILE A 182 -2.52 33.86 -6.74
N ASP A 183 -2.00 35.04 -6.41
CA ASP A 183 -2.41 35.80 -5.22
C ASP A 183 -3.81 36.38 -5.39
#